data_AF-A0A1V4ZPM1-F1
#
_entry.id   AF-A0A1V4ZPM1-F1
#
_cell.length_a   1.000
_cell.length_b   1.000
_cell.length_c   1.000
_cell.angle_alpha   90.00
_cell.angle_beta   90.00
_cell.angle_gamma   90.00
#
_symmetry.space_group_name_H-M   'P 1'
#
loop_
_entity.id
_entity.type
_entity.pdbx_description
1 polymer ?
#
loop_
_entity_poly.entity_id
_entity_poly.type
_entity_poly.pdbx_seq_one_letter_code
_entity_poly.pdbx_strand_id
1 'polypeptide(L)' 'MNAEMHVVDAFTHKAFCGNPAAVCIVESEPDPGWMQQVAAEMRHSETAFVRRC' A
#
# COMPACT_ATOMS: atom_id res chain seq x y z
N MET A 1 12.96 8.83 -4.03
CA MET A 1 11.82 8.74 -3.09
C MET A 1 12.08 7.54 -2.20
N ASN A 2 12.10 7.75 -0.88
CA ASN A 2 11.99 6.64 0.07
C ASN A 2 10.51 6.54 0.46
N ALA A 3 9.92 5.38 0.29
CA ALA A 3 8.56 5.10 0.71
C ALA A 3 8.59 3.79 1.50
N GLU A 4 8.02 3.83 2.71
CA GLU A 4 7.96 2.67 3.58
C GLU A 4 6.74 1.83 3.19
N MET A 5 6.97 0.56 2.84
CA MET A 5 5.94 -0.34 2.31
C MET A 5 5.60 -1.43 3.32
N HIS A 6 4.31 -1.62 3.55
CA HIS A 6 3.77 -2.70 4.37
C HIS A 6 2.76 -3.51 3.57
N VAL A 7 2.70 -4.82 3.84
CA VAL A 7 1.59 -5.68 3.39
C VAL A 7 0.81 -6.07 4.63
N VAL A 8 -0.49 -5.80 4.62
CA VAL A 8 -1.39 -6.10 5.74
C VAL A 8 -2.52 -7.00 5.28
N ASP A 9 -2.87 -7.98 6.11
CA ASP A 9 -4.03 -8.83 5.90
C ASP A 9 -5.26 -8.18 6.55
N ALA A 10 -6.10 -7.53 5.74
CA ALA A 10 -7.28 -6.81 6.21
C ALA A 10 -8.41 -7.77 6.61
N PHE A 11 -9.26 -7.33 7.55
CA PHE A 11 -10.43 -8.05 8.07
C PHE A 11 -10.11 -9.37 8.79
N THR A 12 -8.87 -9.54 9.26
CA THR A 12 -8.43 -10.71 10.01
C THR A 12 -7.49 -10.30 11.15
N HIS A 13 -7.31 -11.19 12.12
CA HIS A 13 -6.28 -11.10 13.18
C HIS A 13 -5.20 -12.18 13.03
N LYS A 14 -5.25 -12.97 11.96
CA LYS A 14 -4.31 -14.05 11.64
C LYS A 14 -3.66 -13.76 10.29
N ALA A 15 -2.35 -14.01 10.19
CA ALA A 15 -1.62 -13.90 8.93
C ALA A 15 -2.14 -14.90 7.88
N PHE A 16 -2.01 -14.53 6.60
CA PHE A 16 -2.43 -15.31 5.44
C PHE A 16 -3.94 -15.58 5.38
N CYS A 17 -4.74 -14.72 6.00
CA CYS A 17 -6.21 -14.78 6.00
C CYS A 17 -6.76 -13.42 5.58
N GLY A 18 -8.06 -13.32 5.26
CA GLY A 18 -8.67 -12.03 4.88
C GLY A 18 -8.22 -11.54 3.51
N ASN A 19 -8.09 -10.21 3.34
CA ASN A 19 -7.69 -9.57 2.08
C ASN A 19 -6.31 -8.92 2.22
N PRO A 20 -5.27 -9.43 1.54
CA PRO A 20 -3.96 -8.76 1.49
C PRO A 20 -4.05 -7.41 0.78
N ALA A 21 -3.58 -6.36 1.43
CA ALA A 21 -3.50 -5.02 0.89
C ALA A 21 -2.11 -4.41 1.12
N ALA A 22 -1.60 -3.67 0.14
CA ALA A 22 -0.37 -2.91 0.30
C ALA A 22 -0.67 -1.52 0.90
N VAL A 23 0.20 -1.05 1.79
CA VAL A 23 0.13 0.29 2.38
C VAL A 23 1.49 0.94 2.24
N CYS A 24 1.52 2.08 1.54
CA CYS A 24 2.71 2.86 1.26
C CYS A 24 2.68 4.16 2.06
N ILE A 25 3.63 4.33 2.98
CA ILE A 25 3.78 5.54 3.78
C ILE A 25 4.75 6.50 3.06
N VAL A 26 4.26 7.69 2.74
CA VAL A 26 4.95 8.69 1.94
C VAL A 26 5.11 10.01 2.71
N GLU A 27 6.18 10.75 2.42
CA GLU A 27 6.49 12.04 3.06
C GLU A 27 5.74 13.21 2.39
N SER A 28 5.45 13.10 1.10
CA SER A 28 4.75 14.11 0.31
C SER A 28 3.63 13.47 -0.49
N GLU A 29 2.75 14.31 -1.05
CA GLU A 29 1.70 13.83 -1.94
C GLU A 29 2.33 13.16 -3.18
N PRO A 30 2.06 11.87 -3.43
CA PRO A 30 2.66 11.15 -4.53
C PRO A 30 1.96 11.47 -5.85
N ASP A 31 2.71 11.38 -6.95
CA ASP A 31 2.15 11.50 -8.29
C ASP A 31 1.13 10.36 -8.56
N PRO A 32 -0.07 10.65 -9.09
CA PRO A 32 -1.07 9.62 -9.37
C PRO A 32 -0.61 8.54 -10.37
N GLY A 33 0.22 8.91 -11.36
CA GLY A 33 0.76 7.96 -12.33
C GLY A 33 1.73 6.98 -11.66
N TRP A 34 2.57 7.48 -10.76
CA TRP A 34 3.43 6.65 -9.94
C TRP A 34 2.62 5.75 -8.99
N MET A 35 1.57 6.27 -8.35
CA MET A 35 0.68 5.46 -7.49
C MET A 35 0.10 4.26 -8.26
N GLN A 36 -0.33 4.48 -9.50
CA GLN A 36 -0.86 3.42 -10.35
C GLN A 36 0.20 2.37 -10.70
N GLN A 37 1.44 2.78 -11.00
CA GLN A 37 2.54 1.86 -11.29
C GLN A 37 2.88 0.99 -10.07
N VAL A 38 2.94 1.60 -8.87
CA VAL A 38 3.19 0.87 -7.62
C VAL A 38 2.06 -0.12 -7.35
N ALA A 39 0.80 0.30 -7.47
CA ALA A 39 -0.34 -0.58 -7.27
C ALA A 39 -0.35 -1.78 -8.24
N ALA A 40 0.04 -1.54 -9.50
CA ALA A 40 0.16 -2.60 -10.50
C ALA A 40 1.28 -3.61 -10.17
N GLU A 41 2.41 -3.14 -9.66
CA GLU A 41 3.54 -4.00 -9.26
C GLU A 41 3.19 -4.89 -8.05
N MET A 42 2.49 -4.33 -7.06
CA MET A 42 2.12 -5.04 -5.83
C MET A 42 1.12 -6.19 -6.06
N ARG A 43 0.34 -6.15 -7.14
CA ARG A 43 -0.63 -7.22 -7.53
C ARG A 43 -1.62 -7.62 -6.43
N HIS A 44 -1.87 -6.75 -5.47
CA HIS A 44 -2.92 -6.89 -4.47
C HIS A 44 -4.23 -6.26 -4.97
N SER A 45 -5.34 -6.60 -4.31
CA SER A 45 -6.66 -6.02 -4.61
C SER A 45 -6.63 -4.49 -4.56
N GLU A 46 -5.95 -3.93 -3.56
CA GLU A 46 -5.76 -2.49 -3.39
C GLU A 46 -4.36 -2.15 -2.85
N THR A 47 -3.91 -0.92 -3.15
CA THR A 47 -2.73 -0.30 -2.55
C THR A 47 -3.12 1.09 -2.02
N ALA A 48 -2.98 1.30 -0.72
CA ALA A 48 -3.28 2.57 -0.06
C ALA A 48 -2.00 3.41 0.10
N PHE A 49 -2.12 4.73 -0.09
CA PHE A 49 -1.02 5.68 0.10
C PHE A 49 -1.38 6.64 1.23
N VAL A 50 -0.55 6.69 2.26
CA VAL A 50 -0.80 7.51 3.46
C VAL A 50 0.36 8.48 3.65
N ARG A 51 0.04 9.77 3.76
CA ARG A 51 1.03 10.80 4.07
C ARG A 51 1.23 10.92 5.58
N ARG A 52 2.49 11.00 6.03
CA ARG A 52 2.79 11.43 7.41
C ARG A 52 2.58 12.95 7.51
N CYS A 53 1.67 13.38 8.39
CA CYS A 53 1.46 14.79 8.72
C CYS A 53 2.43 15.24 9.82
#